data_AF-A0A7J0AL01-F1
#
_entry.id   AF-A0A7J0AL01-F1
#
_cell.length_a   1.000
_cell.length_b   1.000
_cell.length_c   1.000
_cell.angle_alpha   90.00
_cell.angle_beta   90.00
_cell.angle_gamma   90.00
#
_symmetry.space_group_name_H-M   'P 1'
#
loop_
_entity.id
_entity.type
_entity.pdbx_description
1 polymer ?
#
loop_
_entity_poly.entity_id
_entity_poly.type
_entity_poly.pdbx_seq_one_letter_code
_entity_poly.pdbx_strand_id
1 'polypeptide(L)'
;MSKIIHNDITVAGCTSWSYWTAMSVERWSQKNRFELIKTTPAGGHYSNDFTAEGTVEATPNLWVLGNYSLFIRPGYKRIALAATETKDFFGSAYASPDGNTVVAVYTNTSKDRGVTLDNTFAGSKKLKTVSRYTSSEDKNLKEEKFNIADKVFVDPKSVTTIVYTFE
;
A
#
# COMPACT_ATOMS: atom_id res chain seq x y z
N MET A 1 7.52 1.00 -6.93
CA MET A 1 7.60 -0.08 -5.93
C MET A 1 6.38 -1.01 -5.97
N SER A 2 5.14 -0.50 -5.91
CA SER A 2 3.93 -1.34 -5.86
C SER A 2 3.81 -2.36 -6.99
N LYS A 3 4.20 -2.01 -8.22
CA LYS A 3 4.24 -2.94 -9.37
C LYS A 3 5.15 -4.15 -9.14
N ILE A 4 6.27 -3.97 -8.44
CA ILE A 4 7.20 -5.05 -8.10
C ILE A 4 6.55 -5.95 -7.06
N ILE A 5 6.08 -5.36 -5.94
CA ILE A 5 5.38 -6.10 -4.88
C ILE A 5 4.22 -6.94 -5.46
N HIS A 6 3.39 -6.33 -6.31
CA HIS A 6 2.28 -7.02 -6.94
C HIS A 6 2.76 -8.21 -7.78
N ASN A 7 3.68 -8.02 -8.72
CA ASN A 7 4.17 -9.11 -9.58
C ASN A 7 4.85 -10.22 -8.78
N ASP A 8 5.66 -9.88 -7.77
CA ASP A 8 6.32 -10.87 -6.93
C ASP A 8 5.27 -11.76 -6.23
N ILE A 9 4.17 -11.16 -5.75
CA ILE A 9 3.13 -11.90 -5.03
C ILE A 9 2.17 -12.64 -5.99
N THR A 10 1.75 -12.03 -7.10
CA THR A 10 0.69 -12.56 -7.97
C THR A 10 1.22 -13.45 -9.09
N VAL A 11 2.42 -13.18 -9.60
CA VAL A 11 3.05 -13.91 -10.71
C VAL A 11 4.12 -14.88 -10.21
N ALA A 12 5.06 -14.41 -9.40
CA ALA A 12 6.15 -15.26 -8.89
C ALA A 12 5.73 -16.12 -7.70
N GLY A 13 4.60 -15.82 -7.06
CA GLY A 13 4.06 -16.59 -5.94
C GLY A 13 4.80 -16.38 -4.63
N CYS A 14 5.51 -15.25 -4.47
CA CYS A 14 6.14 -14.88 -3.21
C CYS A 14 5.10 -14.75 -2.09
N THR A 15 5.41 -15.31 -0.93
CA THR A 15 4.55 -15.25 0.28
C THR A 15 5.02 -14.21 1.29
N SER A 16 6.17 -13.58 1.04
CA SER A 16 6.74 -12.50 1.84
C SER A 16 7.47 -11.51 0.96
N TRP A 17 7.52 -10.24 1.38
CA TRP A 17 8.27 -9.19 0.69
C TRP A 17 9.00 -8.33 1.71
N SER A 18 10.22 -7.92 1.40
CA SER A 18 11.05 -7.09 2.28
C SER A 18 11.73 -6.02 1.47
N TYR A 19 11.73 -4.79 1.99
CA TYR A 19 12.48 -3.70 1.40
C TYR A 19 13.93 -3.71 1.90
N TRP A 20 14.85 -3.30 1.03
CA TRP A 20 16.28 -3.40 1.31
C TRP A 20 16.74 -2.52 2.49
N THR A 21 16.48 -1.20 2.45
CA THR A 21 16.89 -0.28 3.52
C THR A 21 15.68 0.29 4.25
N ALA A 22 15.55 -0.02 5.54
CA ALA A 22 14.50 0.56 6.36
C ALA A 22 14.75 2.06 6.61
N MET A 23 15.95 2.41 7.04
CA MET A 23 16.31 3.77 7.45
C MET A 23 17.77 4.06 7.09
N SER A 24 18.03 5.24 6.51
CA SER A 24 19.39 5.69 6.20
C SER A 24 19.46 7.22 6.09
N VAL A 25 20.68 7.75 6.03
CA VAL A 25 20.96 9.13 5.62
C VAL A 25 21.06 9.21 4.10
N GLU A 26 20.73 10.38 3.56
CA GLU A 26 20.91 10.64 2.13
C GLU A 26 22.38 10.56 1.73
N ARG A 27 22.66 9.76 0.69
CA ARG A 27 23.99 9.66 0.10
C ARG A 27 23.98 10.06 -1.37
N TRP A 28 25.04 10.74 -1.79
CA TRP A 28 25.37 11.03 -3.19
C TRP A 28 24.24 11.69 -3.99
N SER A 29 23.44 12.54 -3.34
CA SER A 29 22.31 13.24 -3.97
C SER A 29 21.34 12.31 -4.72
N GLN A 30 21.25 11.03 -4.33
CA GLN A 30 20.41 10.04 -5.02
C GLN A 30 18.91 10.22 -4.72
N LYS A 31 18.53 11.28 -3.98
CA LYS A 31 17.16 11.62 -3.61
C LYS A 31 16.42 10.45 -2.93
N ASN A 32 17.13 9.69 -2.08
CA ASN A 32 16.56 8.76 -1.12
C ASN A 32 15.62 7.69 -1.71
N ARG A 33 15.88 7.29 -2.95
CA ARG A 33 15.06 6.28 -3.67
C ARG A 33 15.19 4.85 -3.11
N PHE A 34 16.03 4.63 -2.10
CA PHE A 34 16.36 3.31 -1.56
C PHE A 34 15.97 3.10 -0.11
N GLU A 35 15.37 4.08 0.57
CA GLU A 35 15.03 4.00 1.99
C GLU A 35 13.52 4.19 2.23
N LEU A 36 12.99 3.56 3.27
CA LEU A 36 11.62 3.82 3.72
C LEU A 36 11.57 5.09 4.57
N ILE A 37 12.54 5.29 5.46
CA ILE A 37 12.65 6.45 6.33
C ILE A 37 13.99 7.14 6.08
N LYS A 38 13.93 8.42 5.69
CA LYS A 38 15.08 9.29 5.60
C LYS A 38 15.42 9.84 6.98
N THR A 39 16.69 9.81 7.32
CA THR A 39 17.24 10.49 8.50
C THR A 39 18.23 11.57 8.07
N THR A 40 18.23 12.70 8.77
CA THR A 40 19.25 13.74 8.59
C THR A 40 19.76 14.15 9.96
N PRO A 41 21.00 13.82 10.34
CA PRO A 41 21.55 14.25 11.61
C PRO A 41 21.68 15.79 11.69
N ALA A 42 21.86 16.33 12.90
CA ALA A 42 21.97 17.78 13.13
C ALA A 42 23.05 18.45 12.26
N GLY A 43 24.17 17.75 12.02
CA GLY A 43 25.26 18.21 11.15
C GLY A 43 24.99 18.10 9.65
N GLY A 44 23.78 17.72 9.23
CA GLY A 44 23.37 17.58 7.83
C GLY A 44 23.57 16.17 7.24
N HIS A 45 23.26 16.01 5.95
CA HIS A 45 23.15 14.70 5.27
C HIS A 45 24.44 13.84 5.28
N TYR A 46 25.60 14.48 5.41
CA TYR A 46 26.90 13.80 5.42
C TYR A 46 27.51 13.69 6.83
N SER A 47 26.78 14.09 7.86
CA SER A 47 27.19 13.89 9.23
C SER A 47 27.08 12.40 9.61
N ASN A 48 28.07 11.93 10.38
CA ASN A 48 28.02 10.62 11.04
C ASN A 48 27.76 10.77 12.56
N ASP A 49 27.48 11.98 13.04
CA ASP A 49 27.15 12.24 14.43
C ASP A 49 25.64 12.17 14.64
N PHE A 50 25.19 11.12 15.34
CA PHE A 50 23.80 10.88 15.72
C PHE A 50 23.55 11.14 17.21
N THR A 51 24.44 11.86 17.90
CA THR A 51 24.29 12.18 19.33
C THR A 51 23.38 13.37 19.60
N ALA A 52 23.12 14.20 18.59
CA ALA A 52 22.21 15.34 18.66
C ALA A 52 20.92 15.10 17.85
N GLU A 53 19.86 15.83 18.19
CA GLU A 53 18.57 15.73 17.50
C GLU A 53 18.66 16.14 16.02
N GLY A 54 18.25 15.24 15.14
CA GLY A 54 18.14 15.47 13.69
C GLY A 54 16.69 15.49 13.21
N THR A 55 16.49 15.28 11.92
CA THR A 55 15.16 15.13 11.31
C THR A 55 14.92 13.73 10.77
N VAL A 56 13.66 13.34 10.75
CA VAL A 56 13.18 12.08 10.16
C VAL A 56 12.06 12.37 9.19
N GLU A 57 12.05 11.70 8.04
CA GLU A 57 11.05 11.90 7.00
C GLU A 57 10.65 10.54 6.40
N ALA A 58 9.35 10.29 6.30
CA ALA A 58 8.83 9.11 5.62
C ALA A 58 8.89 9.31 4.10
N THR A 59 9.50 8.37 3.37
CA THR A 59 9.49 8.40 1.92
C THR A 59 8.17 7.85 1.36
N PRO A 60 7.81 8.14 0.09
CA PRO A 60 6.67 7.50 -0.56
C PRO A 60 6.74 5.96 -0.56
N ASN A 61 7.95 5.37 -0.51
CA ASN A 61 8.10 3.92 -0.41
C ASN A 61 7.55 3.39 0.93
N LEU A 62 7.73 4.09 2.05
CA LEU A 62 7.12 3.69 3.33
C LEU A 62 5.61 3.54 3.21
N TRP A 63 4.95 4.55 2.63
CA TRP A 63 3.49 4.58 2.50
C TRP A 63 2.98 3.51 1.53
N VAL A 64 3.68 3.28 0.42
CA VAL A 64 3.35 2.18 -0.50
C VAL A 64 3.53 0.82 0.18
N LEU A 65 4.58 0.58 0.96
CA LEU A 65 4.72 -0.67 1.71
C LEU A 65 3.67 -0.79 2.82
N GLY A 66 3.29 0.33 3.43
CA GLY A 66 2.25 0.41 4.45
C GLY A 66 0.87 -0.03 3.94
N ASN A 67 0.54 0.25 2.67
CA ASN A 67 -0.69 -0.27 2.02
C ASN A 67 -0.78 -1.80 2.04
N TYR A 68 0.36 -2.50 2.10
CA TYR A 68 0.37 -3.95 2.26
C TYR A 68 0.49 -4.33 3.74
N SER A 69 1.59 -3.91 4.38
CA SER A 69 2.02 -4.42 5.70
C SER A 69 1.13 -4.02 6.89
N LEU A 70 0.41 -2.91 6.81
CA LEU A 70 -0.48 -2.48 7.89
C LEU A 70 -1.74 -3.36 7.96
N PHE A 71 -2.24 -3.81 6.81
CA PHE A 71 -3.54 -4.47 6.68
C PHE A 71 -3.45 -5.98 6.45
N ILE A 72 -2.40 -6.45 5.76
CA ILE A 72 -2.20 -7.88 5.46
C ILE A 72 -1.26 -8.45 6.52
N ARG A 73 -1.86 -9.03 7.57
CA ARG A 73 -1.10 -9.60 8.71
C ARG A 73 -0.66 -11.04 8.42
N PRO A 74 0.37 -11.56 9.13
CA PRO A 74 0.76 -12.97 9.01
C PRO A 74 -0.46 -13.91 9.15
N GLY A 75 -0.53 -14.89 8.26
CA GLY A 75 -1.65 -15.85 8.19
C GLY A 75 -2.75 -15.49 7.18
N TYR A 76 -2.80 -14.25 6.68
CA TYR A 76 -3.70 -13.91 5.58
C TYR A 76 -3.38 -14.76 4.34
N LYS A 77 -4.43 -15.19 3.64
CA LYS A 77 -4.31 -15.98 2.41
C LYS A 77 -4.64 -15.12 1.21
N ARG A 78 -3.76 -15.11 0.20
CA ARG A 78 -4.09 -14.49 -1.10
C ARG A 78 -5.28 -15.24 -1.71
N ILE A 79 -6.31 -14.49 -2.09
CA ILE A 79 -7.49 -15.02 -2.78
C ILE A 79 -7.51 -14.55 -4.23
N ALA A 80 -8.30 -15.22 -5.07
CA ALA A 80 -8.47 -14.80 -6.45
C ALA A 80 -9.14 -13.41 -6.51
N LEU A 81 -8.60 -12.54 -7.35
CA LEU A 81 -9.19 -11.25 -7.69
C LEU A 81 -9.45 -11.23 -9.20
N ALA A 82 -10.71 -11.34 -9.58
CA ALA A 82 -11.12 -11.25 -10.99
C ALA A 82 -11.35 -9.78 -11.35
N ALA A 83 -10.27 -9.05 -11.68
CA ALA A 83 -10.32 -7.67 -12.14
C ALA A 83 -9.88 -7.59 -13.61
N THR A 84 -10.41 -6.61 -14.35
CA THR A 84 -9.89 -6.25 -15.68
C THR A 84 -8.59 -5.47 -15.51
N GLU A 85 -7.52 -6.20 -15.20
CA GLU A 85 -6.20 -5.59 -15.03
C GLU A 85 -5.67 -5.06 -16.35
N THR A 86 -4.89 -3.98 -16.24
CA THR A 86 -4.16 -3.37 -17.33
C THR A 86 -2.73 -3.09 -16.86
N LYS A 87 -1.87 -2.65 -17.79
CA LYS A 87 -0.51 -2.21 -17.43
C LYS A 87 -0.48 -1.09 -16.38
N ASP A 88 -1.57 -0.31 -16.28
CA ASP A 88 -1.69 0.90 -15.46
C ASP A 88 -2.64 0.72 -14.27
N PHE A 89 -3.38 -0.40 -14.19
CA PHE A 89 -4.30 -0.67 -13.10
C PHE A 89 -4.30 -2.17 -12.78
N PHE A 90 -3.92 -2.52 -11.56
CA PHE A 90 -3.80 -3.91 -11.11
C PHE A 90 -4.02 -3.98 -9.60
N GLY A 91 -4.34 -5.17 -9.09
CA GLY A 91 -4.65 -5.34 -7.68
C GLY A 91 -4.44 -6.76 -7.16
N SER A 92 -4.42 -6.88 -5.84
CA SER A 92 -4.33 -8.19 -5.17
C SER A 92 -5.22 -8.20 -3.94
N ALA A 93 -5.82 -9.35 -3.64
CA ALA A 93 -6.75 -9.50 -2.54
C ALA A 93 -6.33 -10.63 -1.58
N TYR A 94 -6.65 -10.44 -0.30
CA TYR A 94 -6.22 -11.31 0.79
C TYR A 94 -7.35 -11.47 1.80
N ALA A 95 -7.63 -12.70 2.22
CA ALA A 95 -8.60 -13.01 3.26
C ALA A 95 -7.89 -13.29 4.59
N SER A 96 -8.46 -12.77 5.68
CA SER A 96 -8.00 -13.06 7.04
C SER A 96 -8.20 -14.53 7.41
N PRO A 97 -7.43 -15.08 8.38
CA PRO A 97 -7.57 -16.46 8.84
C PRO A 97 -8.98 -16.82 9.35
N ASP A 98 -9.67 -15.86 9.96
CA ASP A 98 -11.04 -16.02 10.48
C ASP A 98 -12.13 -15.82 9.40
N GLY A 99 -11.74 -15.43 8.19
CA GLY A 99 -12.63 -15.16 7.07
C GLY A 99 -13.58 -13.99 7.27
N ASN A 100 -13.31 -13.09 8.24
CA ASN A 100 -14.15 -11.92 8.53
C ASN A 100 -13.63 -10.63 7.89
N THR A 101 -12.44 -10.65 7.30
CA THR A 101 -11.83 -9.50 6.64
C THR A 101 -11.28 -9.88 5.28
N VAL A 102 -11.57 -9.07 4.27
CA VAL A 102 -10.88 -9.09 2.98
C VAL A 102 -10.17 -7.75 2.80
N VAL A 103 -8.87 -7.82 2.49
CA VAL A 103 -8.05 -6.66 2.15
C VAL A 103 -7.73 -6.73 0.66
N ALA A 104 -8.04 -5.68 -0.08
CA ALA A 104 -7.68 -5.54 -1.48
C ALA A 104 -6.75 -4.33 -1.67
N VAL A 105 -5.60 -4.53 -2.28
CA VAL A 105 -4.65 -3.46 -2.60
C VAL A 105 -4.64 -3.25 -4.10
N TYR A 106 -5.00 -2.04 -4.54
CA TYR A 106 -5.02 -1.61 -5.93
C TYR A 106 -3.91 -0.59 -6.18
N THR A 107 -3.30 -0.66 -7.36
CA THR A 107 -2.41 0.38 -7.86
C THR A 107 -3.00 0.96 -9.14
N ASN A 108 -3.05 2.28 -9.22
CA ASN A 108 -3.38 3.00 -10.43
C ASN A 108 -2.22 3.93 -10.82
N THR A 109 -1.49 3.58 -11.87
CA THR A 109 -0.38 4.39 -12.39
C THR A 109 -0.79 5.33 -13.52
N SER A 110 -2.09 5.38 -13.86
CA SER A 110 -2.63 6.37 -14.78
C SER A 110 -2.29 7.78 -14.30
N LYS A 111 -1.97 8.68 -15.23
CA LYS A 111 -1.53 10.05 -14.90
C LYS A 111 -2.68 10.92 -14.37
N ASP A 112 -3.87 10.73 -14.92
CA ASP A 112 -5.02 11.64 -14.77
C ASP A 112 -6.37 10.91 -14.65
N ARG A 113 -6.45 9.62 -15.01
CA ARG A 113 -7.70 8.83 -14.90
C ARG A 113 -7.75 8.00 -13.62
N GLY A 114 -8.75 8.25 -12.79
CA GLY A 114 -9.11 7.35 -11.68
C GLY A 114 -9.95 6.16 -12.14
N VAL A 115 -10.18 5.21 -11.22
CA VAL A 115 -10.96 3.99 -11.47
C VAL A 115 -12.02 3.85 -10.38
N THR A 116 -13.26 3.62 -10.78
CA THR A 116 -14.35 3.32 -9.84
C THR A 116 -14.52 1.81 -9.72
N LEU A 117 -14.46 1.30 -8.50
CA LEU A 117 -14.59 -0.12 -8.18
C LEU A 117 -16.02 -0.45 -7.77
N ASP A 118 -16.47 -1.61 -8.24
CA ASP A 118 -17.75 -2.22 -7.90
C ASP A 118 -17.46 -3.66 -7.47
N ASN A 119 -16.73 -3.80 -6.36
CA ASN A 119 -16.23 -5.08 -5.91
C ASN A 119 -17.38 -5.95 -5.38
N THR A 120 -17.44 -7.18 -5.86
CA THR A 120 -18.37 -8.21 -5.40
C THR A 120 -17.60 -9.35 -4.75
N PHE A 121 -18.26 -10.05 -3.82
CA PHE A 121 -17.64 -11.11 -3.05
C PHE A 121 -18.42 -12.40 -3.24
N ALA A 122 -17.71 -13.51 -3.43
CA ALA A 122 -18.31 -14.82 -3.38
C ALA A 122 -18.62 -15.20 -1.92
N GLY A 123 -19.78 -15.80 -1.68
CA GLY A 123 -20.22 -16.23 -0.36
C GLY A 123 -21.49 -15.53 0.12
N SER A 124 -21.97 -15.91 1.31
CA SER A 124 -23.22 -15.43 1.89
C SER A 124 -23.05 -14.42 3.03
N LYS A 125 -21.79 -14.13 3.43
CA LYS A 125 -21.53 -13.17 4.50
C LYS A 125 -21.89 -11.76 4.05
N LYS A 126 -22.54 -11.02 4.94
CA LYS A 126 -22.92 -9.63 4.68
C LYS A 126 -21.74 -8.71 4.95
N LEU A 127 -21.56 -7.73 4.07
CA LEU A 127 -20.55 -6.70 4.26
C LEU A 127 -20.98 -5.80 5.43
N LYS A 128 -20.05 -5.53 6.34
CA LYS A 128 -20.27 -4.74 7.55
C LYS A 128 -19.63 -3.36 7.45
N THR A 129 -18.38 -3.27 7.00
CA THR A 129 -17.68 -1.99 6.81
C THR A 129 -16.81 -1.99 5.57
N VAL A 130 -16.61 -0.80 5.01
CA VAL A 130 -15.64 -0.53 3.94
C VAL A 130 -14.79 0.67 4.34
N SER A 131 -13.47 0.47 4.45
CA SER A 131 -12.49 1.52 4.70
C SER A 131 -11.47 1.57 3.57
N ARG A 132 -11.20 2.76 3.05
CA ARG A 132 -10.19 3.03 2.02
C ARG A 132 -8.99 3.72 2.65
N TYR A 133 -7.78 3.33 2.25
CA TYR A 133 -6.53 3.97 2.63
C TYR A 133 -5.75 4.29 1.38
N THR A 134 -5.52 5.57 1.10
CA THR A 134 -4.88 5.99 -0.17
C THR A 134 -3.51 6.59 0.08
N SER A 135 -2.54 6.19 -0.74
CA SER A 135 -1.23 6.84 -0.85
C SER A 135 -1.03 7.38 -2.26
N SER A 136 -0.80 8.68 -2.37
CA SER A 136 -0.61 9.46 -3.60
C SER A 136 0.47 10.53 -3.34
N GLU A 137 0.60 11.52 -4.23
CA GLU A 137 1.51 12.66 -4.03
C GLU A 137 1.14 13.50 -2.79
N ASP A 138 -0.16 13.60 -2.48
CA ASP A 138 -0.74 14.44 -1.44
C ASP A 138 -1.39 13.65 -0.29
N LYS A 139 -1.36 12.31 -0.34
CA LYS A 139 -1.97 11.43 0.66
C LYS A 139 -0.96 10.40 1.14
N ASN A 140 -0.88 10.24 2.45
CA ASN A 140 -0.03 9.27 3.13
C ASN A 140 -0.91 8.32 3.93
N LEU A 141 -1.28 7.16 3.33
CA LEU A 141 -2.26 6.22 3.89
C LEU A 141 -3.52 6.89 4.46
N LYS A 142 -4.06 7.88 3.74
CA LYS A 142 -5.21 8.65 4.20
C LYS A 142 -6.45 7.75 4.27
N GLU A 143 -7.02 7.60 5.47
CA GLU A 143 -8.25 6.83 5.70
C GLU A 143 -9.49 7.62 5.26
N GLU A 144 -10.38 6.94 4.55
CA GLU A 144 -11.72 7.39 4.22
C GLU A 144 -12.71 6.23 4.40
N LYS A 145 -13.81 6.47 5.13
CA LYS A 145 -14.87 5.48 5.35
C LYS A 145 -15.97 5.63 4.30
N PHE A 146 -16.52 4.51 3.88
CA PHE A 146 -17.55 4.43 2.85
C PHE A 146 -18.81 3.74 3.39
N ASN A 147 -19.98 4.11 2.88
CA ASN A 147 -21.16 3.27 3.06
C ASN A 147 -21.02 2.02 2.20
N ILE A 148 -21.63 0.92 2.62
CA ILE A 148 -21.57 -0.37 1.91
C ILE A 148 -22.08 -0.26 0.46
N ALA A 149 -23.06 0.62 0.21
CA ALA A 149 -23.63 0.83 -1.11
C ALA A 149 -22.77 1.72 -2.03
N ASP A 150 -21.76 2.41 -1.47
CA ASP A 150 -20.96 3.35 -2.22
C ASP A 150 -19.90 2.62 -3.04
N LYS A 151 -19.75 3.04 -4.30
CA LYS A 151 -18.61 2.60 -5.12
C LYS A 151 -17.34 3.27 -4.65
N VAL A 152 -16.24 2.52 -4.64
CA VAL A 152 -14.96 3.03 -4.16
C VAL A 152 -14.16 3.58 -5.33
N PHE A 153 -13.79 4.86 -5.28
CA PHE A 153 -12.91 5.47 -6.27
C PHE A 153 -11.43 5.22 -5.95
N VAL A 154 -10.60 4.99 -6.95
CA VAL A 154 -9.14 4.85 -6.85
C VAL A 154 -8.50 5.98 -7.65
N ASP A 155 -7.77 6.84 -6.96
CA ASP A 155 -7.16 8.04 -7.55
C ASP A 155 -6.12 7.67 -8.62
N PRO A 156 -5.88 8.53 -9.64
CA PRO A 156 -4.70 8.39 -10.49
C PRO A 156 -3.41 8.49 -9.65
N LYS A 157 -2.33 7.90 -10.15
CA LYS A 157 -1.00 7.88 -9.50
C LYS A 157 -1.04 7.48 -8.02
N SER A 158 -1.82 6.45 -7.69
CA SER A 158 -2.04 6.06 -6.29
C SER A 158 -1.87 4.56 -6.06
N VAL A 159 -1.62 4.24 -4.79
CA VAL A 159 -1.81 2.90 -4.23
C VAL A 159 -2.90 3.01 -3.18
N THR A 160 -3.95 2.21 -3.32
CA THR A 160 -5.13 2.26 -2.47
C THR A 160 -5.41 0.89 -1.90
N THR A 161 -5.50 0.82 -0.57
CA THR A 161 -5.95 -0.38 0.15
C THR A 161 -7.39 -0.21 0.55
N ILE A 162 -8.19 -1.24 0.33
CA ILE A 162 -9.58 -1.30 0.79
C ILE A 162 -9.72 -2.48 1.73
N VAL A 163 -10.23 -2.18 2.92
CA VAL A 163 -10.50 -3.15 3.98
C VAL A 163 -12.00 -3.34 4.06
N TYR A 164 -12.43 -4.56 3.74
CA TYR A 164 -13.80 -5.03 3.81
C TYR A 164 -13.94 -5.92 5.04
N THR A 165 -14.87 -5.60 5.95
CA THR A 165 -15.21 -6.50 7.05
C THR A 165 -16.58 -7.11 6.84
N PHE A 166 -16.79 -8.31 7.35
CA PHE A 166 -18.01 -9.09 7.19
C PHE A 166 -18.63 -9.45 8.55
N GLU A 167 -19.93 -9.69 8.56
CA GLU A 167 -20.67 -10.29 9.68
C GLU A 167 -20.27 -11.76 9.94
#